data_AF-A0A938VRZ5-F1
#
_entry.id   AF-A0A938VRZ5-F1
#
_cell.length_a   1.000
_cell.length_b   1.000
_cell.length_c   1.000
_cell.angle_alpha   90.00
_cell.angle_beta   90.00
_cell.angle_gamma   90.00
#
_symmetry.space_group_name_H-M   'P 1'
#
loop_
_entity.id
_entity.type
_entity.pdbx_description
1 polymer ?
#
loop_
_entity_poly.entity_id
_entity_poly.type
_entity_poly.pdbx_seq_one_letter_code
_entity_poly.pdbx_strand_id
1 'polypeptide(L)' 'MAVNLDEVVTTLSGLTVLEASELVKKLEDKWGVSAAAPVAV' A
#
# COMPACT_ATOMS: atom_id res chain seq x y z
N MET A 1 20.82 -4.57 -7.54
CA MET A 1 20.79 -3.61 -6.41
C MET A 1 19.73 -4.13 -5.45
N ALA A 2 20.12 -4.48 -4.22
CA ALA A 2 19.17 -4.95 -3.21
C ALA A 2 18.26 -3.77 -2.84
N VAL A 3 16.94 -3.98 -2.87
CA VAL A 3 16.00 -2.97 -2.38
C VAL A 3 16.26 -2.80 -0.89
N ASN A 4 16.75 -1.62 -0.51
CA ASN A 4 17.00 -1.30 0.89
C ASN A 4 15.66 -1.02 1.56
N LEU A 5 15.17 -1.98 2.34
CA LEU A 5 13.85 -1.89 3.00
C LEU A 5 13.79 -0.71 3.98
N ASP A 6 14.92 -0.31 4.58
CA ASP A 6 14.97 0.82 5.52
C ASP A 6 14.71 2.18 4.83
N GLU A 7 15.19 2.35 3.59
CA GLU A 7 14.90 3.55 2.78
C GLU A 7 13.44 3.61 2.37
N VAL A 8 12.86 2.45 2.04
CA VAL A 8 11.42 2.34 1.74
C VAL A 8 10.61 2.68 2.98
N VAL A 9 10.96 2.15 4.15
CA VAL A 9 10.28 2.44 5.42
C VAL A 9 10.38 3.93 5.77
N THR A 10 11.53 4.56 5.57
CA THR A 10 11.71 6.00 5.82
C THR A 10 10.81 6.84 4.90
N THR A 11 10.75 6.47 3.62
CA THR A 11 9.90 7.14 2.62
C THR A 11 8.41 6.98 2.95
N LEU A 12 8.00 5.79 3.41
CA LEU A 12 6.63 5.51 3.84
C LEU A 12 6.26 6.21 5.16
N SER A 13 7.22 6.36 6.08
CA SER A 13 7.03 7.02 7.38
C SER A 13 6.86 8.55 7.27
N GLY A 14 7.29 9.14 6.15
CA GLY A 14 7.07 10.55 5.83
C GLY A 14 5.68 10.85 5.26
N LEU A 15 4.91 9.83 4.89
CA LEU A 15 3.56 10.02 4.33
C LEU A 15 2.58 10.36 5.44
N THR A 16 1.68 11.30 5.16
CA THR A 16 0.51 11.53 5.99
C THR A 16 -0.43 10.33 5.93
N VAL A 17 -1.30 10.18 6.95
CA VAL A 17 -2.29 9.08 7.00
C VAL A 17 -3.14 9.01 5.72
N LEU A 18 -3.41 10.14 5.09
CA LEU A 18 -4.20 10.23 3.86
C LEU A 18 -3.42 9.69 2.65
N GLU A 19 -2.14 10.06 2.51
CA GLU A 19 -1.26 9.57 1.44
C GLU A 19 -0.93 8.07 1.59
N ALA A 20 -0.76 7.59 2.82
CA ALA A 20 -0.59 6.18 3.10
C ALA A 20 -1.83 5.36 2.67
N SER A 21 -3.04 5.89 2.90
CA SER A 21 -4.29 5.26 2.45
C SER A 21 -4.39 5.18 0.93
N GLU A 22 -3.97 6.24 0.22
CA GLU A 22 -3.90 6.22 -1.25
C GLU A 22 -2.86 5.22 -1.78
N LEU A 23 -1.71 5.10 -1.11
CA LEU A 23 -0.68 4.13 -1.48
C LEU A 23 -1.20 2.69 -1.34
N VAL A 24 -1.89 2.39 -0.23
CA VAL A 24 -2.51 1.07 -0.01
C VAL A 24 -3.48 0.74 -1.14
N LYS A 25 -4.38 1.67 -1.51
CA LYS A 25 -5.31 1.47 -2.64
C LYS A 25 -4.59 1.23 -3.96
N LYS A 26 -3.52 1.99 -4.25
CA LYS A 26 -2.72 1.80 -5.47
C LYS A 26 -2.01 0.45 -5.49
N LEU A 27 -1.54 -0.04 -4.34
CA LEU A 27 -0.92 -1.36 -4.22
C LEU A 27 -1.95 -2.48 -4.38
N GLU A 28 -3.14 -2.32 -3.80
CA GLU A 28 -4.28 -3.22 -3.99
C GLU A 28 -4.65 -3.35 -5.47
N ASP A 29 -4.82 -2.23 -6.18
CA ASP A 29 -5.11 -2.21 -7.62
C ASP A 29 -3.98 -2.86 -8.45
N LYS A 30 -2.72 -2.50 -8.16
CA LYS A 30 -1.55 -3.00 -8.91
C LYS A 30 -1.33 -4.49 -8.72
N TRP A 31 -1.62 -5.01 -7.53
CA TRP A 31 -1.46 -6.43 -7.21
C TRP A 31 -2.74 -7.23 -7.46
N GLY A 32 -3.79 -6.59 -7.98
CA GLY A 32 -5.07 -7.25 -8.22
C GLY A 32 -5.75 -7.73 -6.93
N VAL A 33 -5.31 -7.22 -5.78
CA VAL A 33 -5.96 -7.42 -4.48
C VAL A 33 -7.12 -6.44 -4.42
N SER A 34 -8.12 -6.66 -5.26
CA SER A 34 -9.43 -6.09 -4.98
C SER A 34 -9.91 -6.76 -3.71
N ALA A 35 -10.27 -5.98 -2.69
CA ALA A 35 -11.05 -6.45 -1.55
C ALA A 35 -12.47 -6.94 -1.95
N ALA A 36 -12.64 -7.46 -3.18
CA ALA A 36 -13.76 -8.26 -3.63
C ALA A 36 -13.67 -9.68 -3.02
N ALA A 37 -13.53 -9.77 -1.70
CA ALA A 37 -14.19 -10.87 -1.02
C ALA A 37 -15.69 -10.57 -1.10
N PRO A 38 -16.54 -11.53 -1.53
CA PRO A 38 -17.97 -11.30 -1.57
C PRO A 38 -18.40 -10.88 -0.16
N VAL A 39 -19.11 -9.76 -0.06
CA VAL A 39 -19.95 -9.47 1.10
C VAL A 39 -21.03 -10.56 1.14
N ALA A 40 -20.68 -11.71 1.70
CA ALA A 40 -21.65 -12.67 2.14
C ALA A 40 -22.35 -12.03 3.35
N VAL A 41 -23.59 -11.60 3.08
CA VAL A 41 -24.71 -11.23 3.97
C VAL A 41 -24.47 -11.27 5.48
#